data_AF-A0A7W5KBQ8-F1
#
_entry.id   AF-A0A7W5KBQ8-F1
#
_cell.length_a   1.000
_cell.length_b   1.000
_cell.length_c   1.000
_cell.angle_alpha   90.00
_cell.angle_beta   90.00
_cell.angle_gamma   90.00
#
_symmetry.space_group_name_H-M   'P 1'
#
loop_
_entity.id
_entity.type
_entity.pdbx_description
1 polymer ?
#
loop_
_entity_poly.entity_id
_entity_poly.type
_entity_poly.pdbx_seq_one_letter_code
_entity_poly.pdbx_strand_id
1 'polypeptide(L)'
;MAILPRAHREFFVTGSPVSVNRYGTPAYRNWRGDVHAESVKGGTWSGCLVTAACSVRIRYFQHLDRRKDVDNILKAILDGLDGKAGSGPKLPMRVIHDDRDVEKVVSQRTKIGFGTRLSGRRLTPEEYGAALAALSAQAAVFVSVGAAPNHARSVVR
;
A
#
# COMPACT_ATOMS: atom_id res chain seq x y z
N MET A 1 6.63 -17.96 23.82
CA MET A 1 7.11 -16.63 23.39
C MET A 1 6.10 -16.04 22.44
N ALA A 2 5.34 -15.03 22.86
CA ALA A 2 4.49 -14.28 21.93
C ALA A 2 5.39 -13.48 21.00
N ILE A 3 5.38 -13.82 19.71
CA ILE A 3 6.01 -13.01 18.67
C ILE A 3 5.18 -11.72 18.66
N LEU A 4 5.70 -10.65 19.25
CA LEU A 4 5.12 -9.32 19.07
C LEU A 4 5.01 -9.10 17.56
N PRO A 5 3.81 -8.80 17.03
CA PRO A 5 3.66 -8.55 15.60
C PRO A 5 4.67 -7.46 15.23
N ARG A 6 5.39 -7.66 14.13
CA ARG A 6 6.24 -6.61 13.55
C ARG A 6 5.39 -5.34 13.53
N ALA A 7 5.84 -4.28 14.19
CA ALA A 7 5.11 -3.00 14.30
C ALA A 7 5.00 -2.25 12.94
N HIS A 8 5.26 -2.95 11.84
CA HIS A 8 5.13 -2.49 10.48
C HIS A 8 4.46 -3.57 9.62
N ARG A 9 3.60 -3.14 8.71
CA ARG A 9 2.84 -3.99 7.78
C ARG A 9 3.24 -3.68 6.36
N GLU A 10 3.73 -4.68 5.65
CA GLU A 10 4.07 -4.60 4.23
C GLU A 10 3.16 -5.49 3.41
N PHE A 11 2.76 -5.02 2.23
CA PHE A 11 1.99 -5.78 1.26
C PHE A 11 2.09 -5.10 -0.11
N PHE A 12 1.55 -5.75 -1.14
CA PHE A 12 1.42 -5.13 -2.45
C PHE A 12 0.09 -5.50 -3.09
N VAL A 13 -0.36 -4.64 -4.00
CA VAL A 13 -1.60 -4.82 -4.77
C VAL A 13 -1.24 -4.84 -6.25
N THR A 14 -1.70 -5.86 -6.94
CA THR A 14 -1.38 -6.10 -8.36
C THR A 14 -2.34 -5.38 -9.28
N GLY A 15 -1.85 -4.86 -10.40
CA GLY A 15 -2.66 -4.17 -11.40
C GLY A 15 -2.55 -2.65 -11.34
N SER A 16 -3.32 -2.02 -12.23
CA SER A 16 -3.31 -0.58 -12.48
C SER A 16 -4.01 0.17 -11.34
N PRO A 17 -3.31 1.02 -10.56
CA PRO A 17 -3.95 1.69 -9.43
C PRO A 17 -4.97 2.73 -9.90
N VAL A 18 -6.05 2.90 -9.13
CA VAL A 18 -7.15 3.82 -9.46
C VAL A 18 -6.93 5.18 -8.82
N SER A 19 -7.03 6.23 -9.65
CA SER A 19 -6.89 7.63 -9.21
C SER A 19 -8.13 8.10 -8.43
N VAL A 20 -7.91 9.01 -7.49
CA VAL A 20 -8.93 9.76 -6.73
C VAL A 20 -9.89 10.53 -7.64
N ASN A 21 -9.51 10.86 -8.87
CA ASN A 21 -10.43 11.47 -9.85
C ASN A 21 -11.56 10.51 -10.26
N ARG A 22 -11.46 9.22 -9.91
CA ARG A 22 -12.52 8.22 -10.07
C ARG A 22 -13.28 7.97 -8.77
N TYR A 23 -13.16 8.84 -7.77
CA TYR A 23 -13.88 8.70 -6.50
C TYR A 23 -15.39 8.50 -6.73
N GLY A 24 -16.00 7.63 -5.91
CA GLY A 24 -17.41 7.25 -6.05
C GLY A 24 -17.71 6.23 -7.15
N THR A 25 -16.80 5.96 -8.09
CA THR A 25 -17.02 4.96 -9.14
C THR A 25 -16.83 3.52 -8.64
N PRO A 26 -17.43 2.50 -9.30
CA PRO A 26 -17.18 1.10 -8.99
C PRO A 26 -15.69 0.72 -9.05
N ALA A 27 -14.93 1.26 -10.01
CA ALA A 27 -13.49 0.99 -10.12
C ALA A 27 -12.71 1.44 -8.87
N TYR A 28 -13.01 2.63 -8.34
CA TYR A 28 -12.40 3.12 -7.10
C TYR A 28 -12.79 2.24 -5.91
N ARG A 29 -14.06 1.84 -5.83
CA ARG A 29 -14.56 0.98 -4.75
C ARG A 29 -13.94 -0.41 -4.75
N ASN A 30 -13.79 -1.01 -5.93
CA ASN A 30 -13.18 -2.32 -6.06
C ASN A 30 -11.68 -2.25 -5.70
N TRP A 31 -10.98 -1.24 -6.23
CA TRP A 31 -9.55 -1.12 -6.01
C TRP A 31 -9.17 -0.89 -4.54
N ARG A 32 -9.88 -0.02 -3.81
CA ARG A 32 -9.67 0.11 -2.36
C ARG A 32 -10.04 -1.17 -1.59
N GLY A 33 -10.97 -1.97 -2.12
CA GLY A 33 -11.31 -3.29 -1.60
C GLY A 33 -10.15 -4.27 -1.77
N ASP A 34 -9.48 -4.26 -2.93
CA ASP A 34 -8.28 -5.05 -3.19
C ASP A 34 -7.11 -4.62 -2.27
N VAL A 35 -6.92 -3.31 -2.10
CA VAL A 35 -5.97 -2.77 -1.11
C VAL A 35 -6.28 -3.30 0.27
N HIS A 36 -7.55 -3.24 0.69
CA HIS A 36 -7.95 -3.72 1.99
C HIS A 36 -7.66 -5.21 2.16
N ALA A 37 -8.10 -6.03 1.21
CA ALA A 37 -7.92 -7.48 1.23
C ALA A 37 -6.45 -7.89 1.37
N GLU A 38 -5.56 -7.30 0.58
CA GLU A 38 -4.11 -7.56 0.69
C GLU A 38 -3.52 -6.99 2.00
N SER A 39 -4.00 -5.83 2.46
CA SER A 39 -3.51 -5.22 3.69
C SER A 39 -3.77 -6.04 4.95
N VAL A 40 -4.83 -6.85 4.98
CA VAL A 40 -5.19 -7.72 6.13
C VAL A 40 -4.89 -9.20 5.90
N LYS A 41 -4.40 -9.57 4.71
CA LYS A 41 -4.12 -10.97 4.33
C LYS A 41 -3.17 -11.66 5.30
N GLY A 42 -3.58 -12.82 5.81
CA GLY A 42 -2.80 -13.56 6.82
C GLY A 42 -2.75 -12.87 8.19
N GLY A 43 -3.56 -11.83 8.41
CA GLY A 43 -3.72 -11.19 9.71
C GLY A 43 -4.58 -12.03 10.65
N THR A 44 -4.17 -12.07 11.92
CA THR A 44 -4.85 -12.80 12.99
C THR A 44 -5.39 -11.87 14.08
N TRP A 45 -5.33 -10.55 13.87
CA TRP A 45 -5.78 -9.53 14.82
C TRP A 45 -7.19 -9.06 14.50
N SER A 46 -7.83 -8.42 15.48
CA SER A 46 -9.05 -7.64 15.28
C SER A 46 -8.79 -6.19 15.68
N GLY A 47 -9.56 -5.25 15.11
CA GLY A 47 -9.37 -3.83 15.33
C GLY A 47 -8.24 -3.24 14.47
N CYS A 48 -7.58 -2.21 15.01
CA CYS A 48 -6.55 -1.46 14.30
C CYS A 48 -5.16 -1.98 14.62
N LEU A 49 -4.36 -2.29 13.59
CA LEU A 49 -2.98 -2.75 13.77
C LEU A 49 -2.06 -1.63 14.30
N VAL A 50 -2.17 -0.43 13.71
CA VAL A 50 -1.37 0.74 14.10
C VAL A 50 -2.31 1.75 14.77
N THR A 51 -2.24 1.84 16.09
CA THR A 51 -3.18 2.61 16.92
C THR A 51 -2.73 4.05 17.22
N ALA A 52 -1.56 4.45 16.72
CA ALA A 52 -0.95 5.75 16.93
C ALA A 52 -0.50 6.37 15.60
N ALA A 53 0.02 7.59 15.67
CA ALA A 53 0.62 8.29 14.54
C ALA A 53 1.56 7.39 13.72
N CYS A 54 1.34 7.38 12.41
CA CYS A 54 1.97 6.42 11.51
C CYS A 54 2.58 7.11 10.29
N SER A 55 3.44 6.36 9.60
CA SER A 55 3.99 6.76 8.32
C SER A 55 3.72 5.69 7.28
N VAL A 56 3.52 6.11 6.04
CA VAL A 56 3.21 5.22 4.92
C VAL A 56 4.26 5.40 3.82
N ARG A 57 4.88 4.30 3.40
CA ARG A 57 5.71 4.22 2.20
C ARG A 57 4.89 3.61 1.08
N ILE A 58 4.88 4.26 -0.07
CA ILE A 58 4.21 3.80 -1.28
C ILE A 58 5.21 3.76 -2.41
N ARG A 59 5.29 2.61 -3.08
CA ARG A 59 6.08 2.48 -4.30
C ARG A 59 5.22 1.94 -5.42
N TYR A 60 5.00 2.77 -6.44
CA TYR A 60 4.27 2.40 -7.63
C TYR A 60 5.25 1.89 -8.70
N PHE A 61 5.19 0.60 -8.99
CA PHE A 61 5.92 -0.04 -10.07
C PHE A 61 5.09 0.00 -11.35
N GLN A 62 5.58 0.72 -12.36
CA GLN A 62 4.91 0.94 -13.63
C GLN A 62 5.64 0.18 -14.74
N HIS A 63 4.99 -0.78 -15.40
CA HIS A 63 5.52 -1.45 -16.59
C HIS A 63 4.93 -0.87 -17.89
N LEU A 64 3.73 -1.33 -18.26
CA LEU A 64 3.00 -0.88 -19.45
C LEU A 64 1.78 -0.01 -19.11
N ASP A 65 1.49 0.15 -17.82
CA ASP A 65 0.39 1.00 -17.36
C ASP A 65 0.64 2.47 -17.74
N ARG A 66 -0.45 3.23 -17.88
CA ARG A 66 -0.36 4.68 -18.10
C ARG A 66 0.26 5.34 -16.87
N ARG A 67 1.09 6.36 -17.10
CA ARG A 67 1.71 7.13 -16.02
C ARG A 67 0.61 7.72 -15.14
N LYS A 68 0.65 7.41 -13.85
CA LYS A 68 -0.17 8.05 -12.82
C LYS A 68 0.71 8.84 -11.86
N ASP A 69 0.09 9.86 -11.28
CA ASP A 69 0.64 10.53 -10.11
C ASP A 69 0.39 9.66 -8.88
N VAL A 70 1.41 9.50 -8.04
CA VAL A 70 1.30 8.67 -6.84
C VAL A 70 0.39 9.35 -5.82
N ASP A 71 0.40 10.67 -5.76
CA ASP A 71 -0.45 11.43 -4.86
C ASP A 71 -1.92 11.28 -5.25
N ASN A 72 -2.21 11.14 -6.55
CA ASN A 72 -3.55 10.88 -7.04
C ASN A 72 -4.08 9.48 -6.73
N ILE A 73 -3.24 8.50 -6.39
CA ILE A 73 -3.70 7.15 -5.99
C ILE A 73 -3.65 6.94 -4.47
N LEU A 74 -3.02 7.87 -3.73
CA LEU A 74 -2.84 7.80 -2.28
C LEU A 74 -4.17 7.63 -1.55
N LYS A 75 -5.19 8.43 -1.91
CA LYS A 75 -6.47 8.40 -1.19
C LYS A 75 -7.14 7.02 -1.22
N ALA A 76 -7.11 6.34 -2.37
CA ALA A 76 -7.66 4.99 -2.49
C ALA A 76 -6.92 3.98 -1.60
N ILE A 77 -5.60 4.15 -1.46
CA ILE A 77 -4.76 3.30 -0.62
C ILE A 77 -5.08 3.53 0.86
N LEU A 78 -5.12 4.78 1.30
CA LEU A 78 -5.42 5.13 2.69
C LEU A 78 -6.84 4.69 3.08
N ASP A 79 -7.83 4.87 2.19
CA ASP A 79 -9.20 4.38 2.41
C ASP A 79 -9.23 2.85 2.59
N GLY A 80 -8.43 2.10 1.81
CA GLY A 80 -8.31 0.65 1.96
C GLY A 80 -7.67 0.23 3.29
N LEU A 81 -6.63 0.95 3.74
CA LEU A 81 -5.94 0.72 5.02
C LEU A 81 -6.87 0.99 6.23
N ASP A 82 -7.75 1.99 6.12
CA ASP A 82 -8.80 2.34 7.08
C ASP A 82 -10.04 1.40 6.96
N GLY A 83 -10.00 0.38 6.10
CA GLY A 83 -11.07 -0.61 5.98
C GLY A 83 -12.33 -0.10 5.29
N LYS A 84 -12.26 1.01 4.53
CA LYS A 84 -13.34 1.49 3.66
C LYS A 84 -13.36 0.70 2.34
N ALA A 85 -13.47 -0.62 2.40
CA ALA A 85 -13.44 -1.50 1.21
C ALA A 85 -14.68 -1.35 0.31
N GLY A 86 -15.78 -0.75 0.79
CA GLY A 86 -17.08 -0.74 0.12
C GLY A 86 -17.98 0.41 0.55
N SER A 87 -19.24 0.42 0.10
CA SER A 87 -20.25 1.41 0.54
C SER A 87 -20.88 1.07 1.90
N GLY A 88 -20.39 0.03 2.57
CA GLY A 88 -20.85 -0.43 3.88
C GLY A 88 -20.01 0.09 5.05
N PRO A 89 -20.29 -0.40 6.28
CA PRO A 89 -19.52 -0.06 7.47
C PRO A 89 -18.04 -0.46 7.32
N LYS A 90 -17.17 0.20 8.09
CA LYS A 90 -15.75 -0.15 8.16
C LYS A 90 -15.59 -1.60 8.59
N LEU A 91 -14.66 -2.31 7.94
CA LEU A 91 -14.37 -3.70 8.27
C LEU A 91 -13.65 -3.83 9.63
N PRO A 92 -13.81 -4.96 10.33
CA PRO A 92 -13.33 -5.12 11.71
C PRO A 92 -11.81 -5.14 11.83
N MET A 93 -11.10 -5.64 10.81
CA MET A 93 -9.65 -5.57 10.71
C MET A 93 -9.28 -4.30 9.94
N ARG A 94 -8.37 -3.49 10.48
CA ARG A 94 -7.85 -2.30 9.82
C ARG A 94 -6.36 -2.18 10.10
N VAL A 95 -5.62 -1.57 9.17
CA VAL A 95 -4.19 -1.30 9.37
C VAL A 95 -4.00 0.01 10.13
N ILE A 96 -4.75 1.04 9.76
CA ILE A 96 -4.74 2.35 10.41
C ILE A 96 -6.15 2.70 10.92
N HIS A 97 -6.22 3.59 11.91
CA HIS A 97 -7.49 3.96 12.53
C HIS A 97 -8.23 5.02 11.69
N ASP A 98 -7.49 6.04 11.25
CA ASP A 98 -7.94 7.10 10.36
C ASP A 98 -6.78 7.56 9.46
N ASP A 99 -7.09 8.17 8.31
CA ASP A 99 -6.04 8.70 7.43
C ASP A 99 -5.38 9.96 8.02
N ARG A 100 -6.05 10.64 8.96
CA ARG A 100 -5.52 11.75 9.75
C ARG A 100 -4.34 11.36 10.65
N ASP A 101 -4.21 10.08 10.97
CA ASP A 101 -3.10 9.57 11.79
C ASP A 101 -1.81 9.39 10.97
N VAL A 102 -1.87 9.60 9.65
CA VAL A 102 -0.70 9.51 8.76
C VAL A 102 0.04 10.84 8.75
N GLU A 103 1.10 10.93 9.55
CA GLU A 103 1.91 12.15 9.65
C GLU A 103 2.83 12.36 8.43
N LYS A 104 3.24 11.26 7.78
CA LYS A 104 4.18 11.32 6.66
C LYS A 104 3.91 10.22 5.64
N VAL A 105 3.86 10.65 4.39
CA VAL A 105 3.83 9.76 3.22
C VAL A 105 5.13 9.92 2.45
N VAL A 106 5.75 8.80 2.11
CA VAL A 106 6.85 8.76 1.15
C VAL A 106 6.40 7.98 -0.06
N SER A 107 6.24 8.68 -1.18
CA SER A 107 5.77 8.13 -2.44
C SER A 107 6.91 8.08 -3.46
N GLN A 108 7.01 6.97 -4.19
CA GLN A 108 7.96 6.83 -5.29
C GLN A 108 7.31 6.10 -6.46
N ARG A 109 7.51 6.60 -7.68
CA ARG A 109 7.22 5.86 -8.91
C ARG A 109 8.51 5.25 -9.46
N THR A 110 8.46 3.97 -9.79
CA THR A 110 9.56 3.24 -10.45
C THR A 110 9.05 2.67 -11.76
N LYS A 111 9.61 3.15 -12.88
CA LYS A 111 9.35 2.53 -14.18
C LYS A 111 10.18 1.25 -14.30
N ILE A 112 9.55 0.16 -14.68
CA ILE A 112 10.20 -1.13 -14.94
C ILE A 112 9.93 -1.54 -16.39
N GLY A 113 10.93 -2.09 -17.04
CA GLY A 113 10.86 -2.49 -18.45
C GLY A 113 11.99 -3.44 -18.81
N PHE A 114 12.12 -3.73 -20.10
CA PHE A 114 13.21 -4.55 -20.60
C PHE A 114 14.57 -4.01 -20.13
N GLY A 115 15.38 -4.85 -19.51
CA GLY A 115 16.70 -4.49 -18.95
C GLY A 115 16.69 -3.84 -17.56
N THR A 116 15.53 -3.63 -16.92
CA THR A 116 15.49 -3.11 -15.54
C THR A 116 16.05 -4.14 -14.57
N ARG A 117 17.18 -3.82 -13.93
CA ARG A 117 17.79 -4.69 -12.93
C ARG A 117 17.09 -4.53 -11.58
N LEU A 118 16.33 -5.54 -11.18
CA LEU A 118 15.79 -5.64 -9.82
C LEU A 118 16.85 -6.26 -8.91
N SER A 119 17.21 -5.56 -7.83
CA SER A 119 18.19 -6.06 -6.86
C SER A 119 17.50 -6.47 -5.57
N GLY A 120 17.49 -7.77 -5.27
CA GLY A 120 16.97 -8.30 -4.00
C GLY A 120 17.76 -7.85 -2.77
N ARG A 121 18.93 -7.21 -2.94
CA ARG A 121 19.68 -6.57 -1.83
C ARG A 121 19.15 -5.19 -1.45
N ARG A 122 18.34 -4.56 -2.32
CA ARG A 122 17.81 -3.20 -2.14
C ARG A 122 16.30 -3.17 -1.90
N LEU A 123 15.59 -4.25 -2.21
CA LEU A 123 14.14 -4.35 -2.08
C LEU A 123 13.81 -5.35 -0.98
N THR A 124 12.79 -5.05 -0.17
CA THR A 124 12.20 -6.05 0.72
C THR A 124 11.52 -7.15 -0.11
N PRO A 125 11.24 -8.35 0.46
CA PRO A 125 10.57 -9.43 -0.28
C PRO A 125 9.25 -8.98 -0.92
N GLU A 126 8.44 -8.19 -0.21
CA GLU A 126 7.17 -7.66 -0.68
C GLU A 126 7.35 -6.60 -1.78
N GLU A 127 8.37 -5.74 -1.68
CA GLU A 127 8.72 -4.80 -2.76
C GLU A 127 9.19 -5.51 -4.02
N TYR A 128 9.99 -6.56 -3.86
CA TYR A 128 10.45 -7.38 -4.97
C TYR A 128 9.28 -8.12 -5.63
N GLY A 129 8.37 -8.68 -4.81
CA GLY A 129 7.12 -9.27 -5.26
C GLY A 129 6.26 -8.29 -6.05
N ALA A 130 6.11 -7.05 -5.59
CA ALA A 130 5.40 -6.00 -6.31
C ALA A 130 6.06 -5.69 -7.67
N ALA A 131 7.39 -5.58 -7.71
CA ALA A 131 8.11 -5.32 -8.96
C ALA A 131 7.92 -6.45 -9.98
N LEU A 132 7.94 -7.71 -9.54
CA LEU A 132 7.64 -8.85 -10.41
C LEU A 132 6.17 -8.86 -10.87
N ALA A 133 5.23 -8.63 -9.96
CA ALA A 133 3.82 -8.59 -10.29
C ALA A 133 3.47 -7.47 -11.27
N ALA A 134 4.18 -6.34 -11.22
CA ALA A 134 4.00 -5.26 -12.17
C ALA A 134 4.42 -5.64 -13.60
N LEU A 135 5.37 -6.56 -13.77
CA LEU A 135 5.75 -7.06 -15.10
C LEU A 135 4.62 -7.90 -15.73
N SER A 136 3.90 -8.70 -14.93
CA SER A 136 2.79 -9.52 -15.44
C SER A 136 1.47 -8.76 -15.53
N ALA A 137 1.17 -7.86 -14.59
CA ALA A 137 -0.10 -7.14 -14.48
C ALA A 137 -0.02 -5.68 -14.97
N GLN A 138 1.03 -5.31 -15.70
CA GLN A 138 1.36 -3.96 -16.20
C GLN A 138 1.70 -2.91 -15.12
N ALA A 139 1.28 -3.12 -13.88
CA ALA A 139 1.54 -2.27 -12.73
C ALA A 139 1.35 -3.04 -11.41
N ALA A 140 1.95 -2.52 -10.35
CA ALA A 140 1.65 -2.92 -8.98
C ALA A 140 2.01 -1.78 -8.02
N VAL A 141 1.38 -1.78 -6.86
CA VAL A 141 1.69 -0.82 -5.78
C VAL A 141 2.12 -1.58 -4.56
N PHE A 142 3.34 -1.31 -4.10
CA PHE A 142 3.83 -1.73 -2.80
C PHE A 142 3.45 -0.69 -1.74
N VAL A 143 3.05 -1.16 -0.57
CA VAL A 143 2.68 -0.33 0.58
C VAL A 143 3.35 -0.88 1.84
N SER A 144 3.94 0.02 2.64
CA SER A 144 4.51 -0.30 3.94
C SER A 144 4.13 0.73 4.97
N VAL A 145 3.44 0.30 6.03
CA VAL A 145 2.91 1.15 7.10
C VAL A 145 3.63 0.82 8.40
N GLY A 146 4.02 1.83 9.16
CA GLY A 146 4.66 1.63 10.47
C GLY A 146 4.56 2.87 11.36
N ALA A 147 5.04 2.77 12.58
CA ALA A 147 5.00 3.87 13.56
C ALA A 147 5.84 5.09 13.12
N ALA A 148 5.27 6.30 13.26
CA ALA A 148 5.96 7.55 13.02
C ALA A 148 6.88 7.93 14.22
N PRO A 149 7.92 8.76 14.01
CA PRO A 149 8.51 9.17 12.73
C PRO A 149 9.57 8.17 12.24
N ASN A 150 9.85 7.12 13.02
CA ASN A 150 10.96 6.19 12.81
C ASN A 150 10.85 5.44 11.49
N HIS A 151 9.64 5.03 11.12
CA HIS A 151 9.37 4.39 9.84
C HIS A 151 9.71 5.32 8.66
N ALA A 152 9.37 6.61 8.74
CA ALA A 152 9.67 7.52 7.65
C ALA A 152 11.16 7.89 7.49
N ARG A 153 12.02 7.61 8.48
CA ARG A 153 13.48 7.85 8.41
C ARG A 153 14.22 6.67 7.77
N SER A 154 13.78 5.44 8.03
CA SER A 154 14.34 4.24 7.37
C SER A 154 13.96 4.14 5.89
N VAL A 155 12.91 4.88 5.48
CA VAL A 155 12.28 4.84 4.16
C VAL A 155 12.95 5.72 3.09
N VAL A 156 13.89 6.61 3.46
CA VAL A 156 14.54 7.58 2.52
C VAL A 156 15.79 6.99 1.82
N ARG A 157 16.14 5.72 2.05
CA ARG A 157 17.35 5.09 1.46
C ARG A 157 17.18 4.58 0.04
#